data_AF-A0A7S2GKP9-F1
#
_entry.id   AF-A0A7S2GKP9-F1
#
_cell.length_a   1.000
_cell.length_b   1.000
_cell.length_c   1.000
_cell.angle_alpha   90.00
_cell.angle_beta   90.00
_cell.angle_gamma   90.00
#
_symmetry.space_group_name_H-M   'P 1'
#
loop_
_entity.id
_entity.type
_entity.pdbx_description
1 polymer ?
#
loop_
_entity_poly.entity_id
_entity_poly.type
_entity_poly.pdbx_seq_one_letter_code
_entity_poly.pdbx_strand_id
1 'polypeptide(L)'
;NPVLARALSTDPGQRAQLILVSPMVRTMHTAVAGFGDLGIKTELDKNLIEFANEPTKWEGEAFLRNLGDSGLLDQYERMWKTTEKGFEVDWSSPDDMAGPESARLDERVTRFLELVQDRPEERIIVVGHNNYLKSMGIYVKGFGTMVVRILGRDGKLRETSPPECWPDQMLVT
;
A
#
# COMPACT_ATOMS: atom_id res chain seq x y z
N ASN A 1 -17.87 -6.92 5.95
CA ASN A 1 -16.84 -6.64 6.99
C ASN A 1 -17.07 -5.20 7.47
N PRO A 2 -17.33 -4.95 8.78
CA PRO A 2 -17.71 -3.63 9.27
C PRO A 2 -16.54 -2.65 9.25
N VAL A 3 -15.33 -3.14 9.48
CA VAL A 3 -14.10 -2.35 9.44
C VAL A 3 -13.85 -1.88 8.01
N LEU A 4 -14.05 -2.76 7.03
CA LEU A 4 -13.96 -2.39 5.61
C LEU A 4 -15.03 -1.35 5.23
N ALA A 5 -16.28 -1.57 5.64
CA ALA A 5 -17.36 -0.63 5.37
C ALA A 5 -17.09 0.76 5.97
N ARG A 6 -16.55 0.82 7.19
CA ARG A 6 -16.08 2.06 7.80
C ARG A 6 -14.96 2.69 6.99
N ALA A 7 -13.92 1.93 6.64
CA ALA A 7 -12.76 2.43 5.89
C ALA A 7 -13.14 3.02 4.52
N LEU A 8 -14.17 2.49 3.87
CA LEU A 8 -14.69 2.96 2.57
C LEU A 8 -15.86 3.96 2.71
N SER A 9 -16.20 4.37 3.93
CA SER A 9 -17.29 5.31 4.18
C SER A 9 -17.00 6.69 3.57
N THR A 10 -18.04 7.46 3.28
CA THR A 10 -17.92 8.89 2.96
C THR A 10 -17.80 9.76 4.20
N ASP A 11 -18.16 9.24 5.38
CA ASP A 11 -18.02 9.92 6.67
C ASP A 11 -16.52 10.06 7.05
N PRO A 12 -15.98 11.29 7.13
CA PRO A 12 -14.60 11.53 7.53
C PRO A 12 -14.20 10.91 8.87
N GLY A 13 -15.14 10.78 9.81
CA GLY A 13 -14.89 10.18 11.12
C GLY A 13 -14.72 8.66 11.08
N GLN A 14 -15.21 7.99 10.04
CA GLN A 14 -15.18 6.52 9.90
C GLN A 14 -14.23 6.05 8.81
N ARG A 15 -14.04 6.85 7.76
CA ARG A 15 -13.26 6.48 6.58
C ARG A 15 -11.77 6.30 6.87
N ALA A 16 -11.08 5.66 5.92
CA ALA A 16 -9.64 5.61 5.92
C ALA A 16 -9.06 7.02 5.77
N GLN A 17 -7.98 7.29 6.49
CA GLN A 17 -7.36 8.61 6.55
C GLN A 17 -6.26 8.75 5.50
N LEU A 18 -5.73 7.61 5.03
CA LEU A 18 -4.61 7.55 4.11
C LEU A 18 -4.69 6.34 3.19
N ILE A 19 -4.25 6.52 1.96
CA ILE A 19 -3.98 5.44 1.00
C ILE A 19 -2.47 5.42 0.73
N LEU A 20 -1.82 4.32 1.08
CA LEU A 20 -0.42 4.03 0.74
C LEU A 20 -0.35 3.18 -0.51
N VAL A 21 0.37 3.64 -1.51
CA VAL A 21 0.37 3.04 -2.85
C VAL A 21 1.79 2.75 -3.30
N SER A 22 2.02 1.55 -3.84
CA SER A 22 3.27 1.24 -4.53
C SER A 22 3.46 2.17 -5.75
N PRO A 23 4.66 2.70 -6.02
CA PRO A 23 4.91 3.62 -7.14
C PRO A 23 4.90 2.92 -8.52
N MET A 24 4.31 1.74 -8.65
CA MET A 24 4.10 1.07 -9.94
C MET A 24 2.80 1.58 -10.60
N VAL A 25 2.80 1.78 -11.92
CA VAL A 25 1.61 2.28 -12.64
C VAL A 25 0.36 1.46 -12.36
N ARG A 26 0.48 0.12 -12.34
CA ARG A 26 -0.65 -0.78 -12.06
C ARG A 26 -1.29 -0.55 -10.69
N THR A 27 -0.48 -0.31 -9.64
CA THR A 27 -0.98 -0.05 -8.29
C THR A 27 -1.52 1.36 -8.15
N MET A 28 -0.89 2.35 -8.78
CA MET A 28 -1.44 3.71 -8.86
C MET A 28 -2.81 3.73 -9.56
N HIS A 29 -2.94 3.02 -10.67
CA HIS A 29 -4.22 2.88 -11.38
C HIS A 29 -5.28 2.19 -10.51
N THR A 30 -4.94 1.10 -9.81
CA THR A 30 -5.86 0.46 -8.85
C THR A 30 -6.29 1.42 -7.74
N ALA A 31 -5.37 2.24 -7.22
CA ALA A 31 -5.69 3.20 -6.17
C ALA A 31 -6.68 4.27 -6.67
N VAL A 32 -6.42 4.85 -7.83
CA VAL A 32 -7.30 5.84 -8.46
C VAL A 32 -8.67 5.24 -8.77
N ALA A 33 -8.70 4.10 -9.46
CA ALA A 33 -9.95 3.46 -9.87
C ALA A 33 -10.79 2.95 -8.69
N GLY A 34 -10.14 2.50 -7.61
CA GLY A 34 -10.83 1.94 -6.44
C GLY A 34 -11.24 2.97 -5.40
N PHE A 35 -10.52 4.08 -5.27
CA PHE A 35 -10.64 4.98 -4.12
C PHE A 35 -10.60 6.47 -4.46
N GLY A 36 -10.44 6.85 -5.73
CA GLY A 36 -10.30 8.25 -6.15
C GLY A 36 -11.44 9.15 -5.68
N ASP A 37 -12.67 8.61 -5.65
CA ASP A 37 -13.87 9.37 -5.27
C ASP A 37 -14.03 9.54 -3.75
N LEU A 38 -13.20 8.89 -2.92
CA LEU A 38 -13.31 8.97 -1.47
C LEU A 38 -12.69 10.25 -0.89
N GLY A 39 -11.92 11.00 -1.69
CA GLY A 39 -11.23 12.22 -1.25
C GLY A 39 -10.26 11.96 -0.09
N ILE A 40 -9.66 10.77 -0.05
CA ILE A 40 -8.65 10.35 0.94
C ILE A 40 -7.27 10.75 0.41
N LYS A 41 -6.41 11.24 1.31
CA LYS A 41 -5.02 11.55 0.95
C LYS A 41 -4.32 10.28 0.42
N THR A 42 -3.69 10.40 -0.74
CA THR A 42 -2.87 9.33 -1.32
C THR A 42 -1.39 9.68 -1.18
N GLU A 43 -0.58 8.70 -0.79
CA GLU A 43 0.87 8.80 -0.74
C GLU A 43 1.51 7.60 -1.44
N LEU A 44 2.62 7.87 -2.12
CA LEU A 44 3.44 6.82 -2.73
C LEU A 44 4.44 6.29 -1.69
N ASP A 45 4.59 4.98 -1.59
CA ASP A 45 5.55 4.33 -0.71
C ASP A 45 6.42 3.33 -1.47
N LYS A 46 7.71 3.65 -1.55
CA LYS A 46 8.75 2.81 -2.15
C LYS A 46 8.85 1.42 -1.55
N ASN A 47 8.51 1.25 -0.27
CA ASN A 47 8.65 -0.02 0.41
C ASN A 47 7.64 -1.02 -0.16
N LEU A 48 6.57 -0.57 -0.82
CA LEU A 48 5.55 -1.41 -1.44
C LEU A 48 5.88 -1.89 -2.86
N ILE A 49 7.07 -1.64 -3.42
CA ILE A 49 7.47 -2.15 -4.75
C ILE A 49 7.58 -3.68 -4.74
N GLU A 50 7.08 -4.38 -5.76
CA GLU A 50 7.24 -5.83 -5.83
C GLU A 50 8.68 -6.22 -6.18
N PHE A 51 9.12 -7.37 -5.68
CA PHE A 51 10.37 -7.98 -6.10
C PHE A 51 10.41 -8.17 -7.63
N ALA A 52 11.60 -8.00 -8.22
CA ALA A 52 11.87 -8.13 -9.66
C ALA A 52 11.02 -7.22 -10.58
N ASN A 53 10.37 -6.19 -10.05
CA ASN A 53 9.62 -5.22 -10.84
C ASN A 53 10.17 -3.82 -10.57
N GLU A 54 10.77 -3.23 -11.58
CA GLU A 54 11.24 -1.85 -11.52
C GLU A 54 10.14 -0.92 -12.02
N PRO A 55 9.83 0.18 -11.30
CA PRO A 55 8.95 1.19 -11.84
C PRO A 55 9.62 1.86 -13.04
N THR A 56 8.97 1.86 -14.19
CA THR A 56 9.44 2.64 -15.34
C THR A 56 9.15 4.11 -15.10
N LYS A 57 10.21 4.93 -14.93
CA LYS A 57 10.09 6.36 -14.62
C LYS A 57 9.13 7.11 -15.57
N TRP A 58 9.34 6.98 -16.88
CA TRP A 58 8.56 7.73 -17.86
C TRP A 58 7.08 7.28 -17.91
N GLU A 59 6.78 5.99 -17.68
CA GLU A 59 5.40 5.49 -17.61
C GLU A 59 4.68 6.04 -16.37
N GLY A 60 5.37 6.03 -15.22
CA GLY A 60 4.82 6.59 -13.97
C GLY A 60 4.57 8.09 -14.06
N GLU A 61 5.53 8.85 -14.58
CA GLU A 61 5.35 10.29 -14.81
C GLU A 61 4.22 10.57 -15.80
N ALA A 62 4.15 9.85 -16.92
CA ALA A 62 3.08 10.02 -17.90
C ALA A 62 1.70 9.73 -17.29
N PHE A 63 1.58 8.66 -16.50
CA PHE A 63 0.35 8.33 -15.77
C PHE A 63 -0.07 9.46 -14.83
N LEU A 64 0.85 9.95 -13.98
CA LEU A 64 0.55 11.00 -12.99
C LEU A 64 0.25 12.35 -13.64
N ARG A 65 0.92 12.69 -14.75
CA ARG A 65 0.60 13.88 -15.55
C ARG A 65 -0.80 13.78 -16.16
N ASN A 66 -1.18 12.63 -16.69
CA ASN A 66 -2.53 12.40 -17.22
C ASN A 66 -3.61 12.43 -16.14
N LEU A 67 -3.29 11.97 -14.93
CA LEU A 67 -4.17 12.07 -13.77
C LEU A 67 -4.38 13.52 -13.32
N GLY A 68 -3.44 14.42 -13.61
CA GLY A 68 -3.47 15.82 -13.17
C GLY A 68 -3.11 16.01 -11.70
N ASP A 69 -2.60 14.97 -11.03
CA ASP A 69 -2.21 15.03 -9.61
C ASP A 69 -0.75 15.49 -9.47
N SER A 70 -0.57 16.81 -9.43
CA SER A 70 0.76 17.43 -9.24
C SER A 70 1.44 17.02 -7.92
N GLY A 71 0.67 16.76 -6.86
CA GLY A 71 1.22 16.36 -5.56
C GLY A 71 1.81 14.96 -5.59
N LEU A 72 1.13 14.01 -6.23
CA LEU A 72 1.67 12.66 -6.44
C LEU A 72 2.83 12.66 -7.45
N LEU A 73 2.76 13.48 -8.51
CA LEU A 73 3.86 13.63 -9.46
C LEU A 73 5.13 14.13 -8.75
N ASP A 74 5.02 15.15 -7.91
CA ASP A 74 6.14 15.66 -7.12
C ASP A 74 6.72 14.61 -6.16
N GLN A 75 5.85 13.81 -5.51
CA GLN A 75 6.29 12.68 -4.68
C GLN A 75 7.07 11.67 -5.51
N TYR A 76 6.55 11.29 -6.67
CA TYR A 76 7.18 10.34 -7.59
C TYR A 76 8.53 10.84 -8.07
N GLU A 77 8.61 12.08 -8.56
CA GLU A 77 9.87 12.68 -9.02
C GLU A 77 10.92 12.77 -7.90
N ARG A 78 10.52 13.09 -6.66
CA ARG A 78 11.44 13.12 -5.51
C ARG A 78 12.06 11.76 -5.22
N MET A 79 11.31 10.67 -5.37
CA MET A 79 11.85 9.32 -5.22
C MET A 79 12.98 9.03 -6.21
N TRP A 80 12.94 9.64 -7.40
CA TRP A 80 14.00 9.54 -8.42
C TRP A 80 15.17 10.51 -8.19
N LYS A 81 14.96 11.65 -7.52
CA LYS A 81 15.99 12.68 -7.25
C LYS A 81 16.87 12.35 -6.05
N THR A 82 16.40 11.56 -5.09
CA THR A 82 17.23 11.07 -3.97
C THR A 82 18.15 9.93 -4.41
N THR A 83 19.21 10.25 -5.16
CA THR A 83 20.15 9.27 -5.72
C THR A 83 21.63 9.50 -5.36
N GLU A 84 21.97 10.46 -4.51
CA GLU A 84 23.39 10.60 -4.11
C GLU A 84 23.80 9.75 -2.89
N LYS A 85 22.92 9.46 -1.91
CA LYS A 85 23.19 8.52 -0.78
C LYS A 85 21.92 8.04 -0.04
N GLY A 86 21.00 7.28 -0.66
CA GLY A 86 19.76 6.91 0.04
C GLY A 86 19.00 5.66 -0.39
N PHE A 87 19.46 4.97 -1.43
CA PHE A 87 18.88 3.72 -1.94
C PHE A 87 19.94 2.94 -2.71
N GLU A 88 20.60 1.97 -2.08
CA GLU A 88 21.13 0.82 -2.83
C GLU A 88 19.92 -0.06 -3.20
N VAL A 89 19.27 0.31 -4.30
CA VAL A 89 19.07 -0.68 -5.34
C VAL A 89 19.75 -0.04 -6.52
N ASP A 90 20.99 -0.41 -6.78
CA ASP A 90 21.58 -0.13 -8.07
C ASP A 90 20.78 -0.93 -9.11
N TRP A 91 19.78 -0.27 -9.71
CA TRP A 91 18.97 -0.82 -10.81
C TRP A 91 19.79 -1.13 -12.07
N SER A 92 21.11 -0.91 -12.04
CA SER A 92 22.06 -1.25 -13.11
C SER A 92 23.12 -2.30 -12.72
N SER A 93 23.14 -2.78 -11.46
CA SER A 93 24.10 -3.80 -11.02
C SER A 93 23.43 -5.16 -10.73
N PRO A 94 23.77 -6.21 -11.48
CA PRO A 94 23.33 -7.58 -11.21
C PRO A 94 23.71 -8.10 -9.81
N ASP A 95 24.71 -7.52 -9.17
CA ASP A 95 25.20 -7.96 -7.84
C ASP A 95 24.26 -7.50 -6.71
N ASP A 96 23.50 -6.42 -6.93
CA ASP A 96 22.42 -5.99 -6.04
C ASP A 96 21.14 -6.84 -6.19
N MET A 97 21.20 -7.92 -6.98
CA MET A 97 20.17 -8.97 -7.07
C MET A 97 20.65 -10.31 -6.48
N ALA A 98 21.87 -10.37 -5.90
CA ALA A 98 22.54 -11.61 -5.52
C ALA A 98 22.58 -11.94 -4.00
N GLY A 99 21.71 -11.34 -3.18
CA GLY A 99 21.42 -11.83 -1.82
C GLY A 99 20.24 -12.83 -1.83
N PRO A 100 20.04 -13.70 -0.81
CA PRO A 100 18.86 -14.56 -0.78
C PRO A 100 17.60 -13.68 -0.79
N GLU A 101 16.88 -13.73 -1.92
CA GLU A 101 15.84 -12.78 -2.35
C GLU A 101 14.75 -12.53 -1.29
N SER A 102 14.52 -13.50 -0.41
CA SER A 102 13.59 -13.42 0.71
C SER A 102 14.04 -12.48 1.83
N ALA A 103 15.34 -12.42 2.16
CA ALA A 103 15.84 -11.62 3.28
C ALA A 103 15.63 -10.11 3.04
N ARG A 104 15.81 -9.64 1.81
CA ARG A 104 15.58 -8.24 1.43
C ARG A 104 14.08 -7.88 1.38
N LEU A 105 13.22 -8.85 1.05
CA LEU A 105 11.78 -8.64 1.12
C LEU A 105 11.32 -8.53 2.57
N ASP A 106 11.82 -9.38 3.47
CA ASP A 106 11.49 -9.38 4.89
C ASP A 106 11.93 -8.08 5.58
N GLU A 107 13.12 -7.56 5.26
CA GLU A 107 13.59 -6.27 5.77
C GLU A 107 12.70 -5.10 5.30
N ARG A 108 12.30 -5.09 4.02
CA ARG A 108 11.41 -4.06 3.47
C ARG A 108 10.01 -4.12 4.07
N VAL A 109 9.49 -5.32 4.27
CA VAL A 109 8.22 -5.54 4.98
C VAL A 109 8.32 -5.03 6.41
N THR A 110 9.38 -5.40 7.13
CA THR A 110 9.61 -4.96 8.51
C THR A 110 9.63 -3.43 8.59
N ARG A 111 10.44 -2.78 7.75
CA ARG A 111 10.51 -1.31 7.67
C ARG A 111 9.17 -0.68 7.33
N PHE A 112 8.42 -1.25 6.39
CA PHE A 112 7.10 -0.76 6.03
C PHE A 112 6.15 -0.83 7.23
N LEU A 113 6.13 -1.94 7.96
CA LEU A 113 5.27 -2.10 9.13
C LEU A 113 5.67 -1.15 10.27
N GLU A 114 6.96 -0.95 10.52
CA GLU A 114 7.45 0.05 11.48
C GLU A 114 7.00 1.47 11.09
N LEU A 115 7.16 1.84 9.81
CA LEU A 115 6.69 3.13 9.30
C LEU A 115 5.18 3.29 9.43
N VAL A 116 4.40 2.25 9.19
CA VAL A 116 2.94 2.27 9.37
C VAL A 116 2.56 2.35 10.85
N GLN A 117 3.34 1.73 11.74
CA GLN A 117 3.08 1.75 13.17
C GLN A 117 3.32 3.13 13.81
N ASP A 118 4.29 3.89 13.29
CA ASP A 118 4.63 5.23 13.78
C ASP A 118 3.71 6.34 13.25
N ARG A 119 2.73 5.97 12.41
CA ARG A 119 1.81 6.92 11.80
C ARG A 119 0.67 7.32 12.73
N PRO A 120 0.16 8.57 12.61
CA PRO A 120 -1.01 9.01 13.36
C PRO A 120 -2.33 8.46 12.81
N GLU A 121 -2.35 7.94 11.57
CA GLU A 121 -3.56 7.38 10.96
C GLU A 121 -3.93 6.01 11.56
N GLU A 122 -5.19 5.86 11.96
CA GLU A 122 -5.74 4.61 12.51
C GLU A 122 -6.22 3.65 11.43
N ARG A 123 -6.63 4.18 10.27
CA ARG A 123 -7.22 3.43 9.16
C ARG A 123 -6.50 3.80 7.88
N ILE A 124 -5.72 2.85 7.37
CA ILE A 124 -4.89 3.02 6.19
C ILE A 124 -5.26 1.96 5.17
N ILE A 125 -5.48 2.39 3.93
CA ILE A 125 -5.62 1.49 2.79
C ILE A 125 -4.23 1.29 2.19
N VAL A 126 -3.84 0.03 1.97
CA VAL A 126 -2.56 -0.31 1.35
C VAL A 126 -2.82 -0.93 -0.02
N VAL A 127 -2.30 -0.29 -1.07
CA VAL A 127 -2.38 -0.76 -2.46
C VAL A 127 -0.98 -1.18 -2.91
N GLY A 128 -0.71 -2.47 -2.75
CA GLY A 128 0.55 -3.10 -3.11
C GLY A 128 0.38 -4.26 -4.07
N HIS A 129 1.39 -5.12 -4.14
CA HIS A 129 1.38 -6.28 -5.03
C HIS A 129 1.20 -7.58 -4.26
N ASN A 130 0.72 -8.62 -4.96
CA ASN A 130 0.32 -9.87 -4.33
C ASN A 130 1.46 -10.55 -3.56
N ASN A 131 2.68 -10.62 -4.11
CA ASN A 131 3.77 -11.32 -3.42
C ASN A 131 4.28 -10.50 -2.22
N TYR A 132 4.27 -9.18 -2.33
CA TYR A 132 4.58 -8.28 -1.22
C TYR A 132 3.53 -8.37 -0.08
N LEU A 133 2.24 -8.48 -0.42
CA LEU A 133 1.19 -8.68 0.58
C LEU A 133 1.30 -10.07 1.24
N LYS A 134 1.67 -11.11 0.48
CA LYS A 134 1.88 -12.46 1.00
C LYS A 134 3.02 -12.54 2.01
N SER A 135 4.13 -11.81 1.82
CA SER A 135 5.21 -11.75 2.82
C SER A 135 4.77 -11.07 4.12
N MET A 136 3.71 -10.27 4.09
CA MET A 136 3.03 -9.75 5.28
C MET A 136 2.00 -10.71 5.89
N GLY A 137 1.86 -11.94 5.36
CA GLY A 137 0.81 -12.89 5.77
C GLY A 137 -0.59 -12.50 5.28
N ILE A 138 -0.69 -11.66 4.24
CA ILE A 138 -1.95 -11.24 3.63
C ILE A 138 -2.15 -11.97 2.31
N TYR A 139 -3.15 -12.86 2.28
CA TYR A 139 -3.47 -13.66 1.10
C TYR A 139 -4.76 -13.14 0.45
N VAL A 140 -4.62 -12.47 -0.69
CA VAL A 140 -5.75 -11.95 -1.48
C VAL A 140 -6.20 -13.02 -2.48
N LYS A 141 -7.46 -13.49 -2.36
CA LYS A 141 -8.01 -14.55 -3.24
C LYS A 141 -8.76 -13.94 -4.43
N GLY A 142 -8.05 -13.70 -5.52
CA GLY A 142 -8.64 -13.23 -6.78
C GLY A 142 -8.73 -11.71 -6.91
N PHE A 143 -9.11 -11.25 -8.10
CA PHE A 143 -9.21 -9.82 -8.42
C PHE A 143 -10.29 -9.11 -7.59
N GLY A 144 -10.02 -7.86 -7.22
CA GLY A 144 -10.97 -7.02 -6.46
C GLY A 144 -11.16 -7.42 -4.99
N THR A 145 -10.42 -8.41 -4.48
CA THR A 145 -10.54 -8.83 -3.08
C THR A 145 -9.78 -7.90 -2.15
N MET A 146 -10.41 -7.55 -1.03
CA MET A 146 -9.82 -6.76 0.04
C MET A 146 -9.71 -7.59 1.31
N VAL A 147 -8.59 -7.44 2.01
CA VAL A 147 -8.33 -8.12 3.27
C VAL A 147 -8.08 -7.08 4.34
N VAL A 148 -8.78 -7.22 5.47
CA VAL A 148 -8.58 -6.36 6.64
C VAL A 148 -7.65 -7.05 7.64
N ARG A 149 -6.72 -6.28 8.19
CA ARG A 149 -5.80 -6.68 9.26
C ARG A 149 -5.72 -5.58 10.31
N ILE A 150 -5.38 -5.95 11.54
CA ILE A 150 -4.99 -5.02 12.60
C ILE A 150 -3.48 -5.12 12.77
N LEU A 151 -2.79 -3.98 12.68
CA LEU A 151 -1.39 -3.88 13.09
C LEU A 151 -1.35 -3.63 14.60
N GLY A 152 -0.86 -4.61 15.36
CA GLY A 152 -0.69 -4.47 16.80
C GLY A 152 0.51 -3.59 17.17
N ARG A 153 0.55 -3.13 18.42
CA ARG A 153 1.71 -2.40 18.98
C ARG A 153 2.99 -3.26 19.04
N ASP A 154 2.86 -4.57 18.86
CA ASP A 154 3.97 -5.52 18.74
C ASP A 154 4.50 -5.65 17.31
N GLY A 155 4.05 -4.80 16.39
CA GLY A 155 4.44 -4.79 14.98
C GLY A 155 3.85 -5.95 14.16
N LYS A 156 2.92 -6.72 14.74
CA LYS A 156 2.35 -7.90 14.09
C LYS A 156 0.98 -7.62 13.50
N LEU A 157 0.79 -8.06 12.26
CA LEU A 157 -0.53 -8.09 11.62
C LEU A 157 -1.35 -9.27 12.16
N ARG A 158 -2.60 -8.98 12.51
CA ARG A 158 -3.56 -9.98 13.00
C ARG A 158 -4.82 -9.94 12.16
N GLU A 159 -5.45 -11.10 11.99
CA GLU A 159 -6.76 -11.15 11.36
C GLU A 159 -7.78 -10.40 12.21
N THR A 160 -8.67 -9.66 11.56
CA THR A 160 -9.89 -9.23 12.23
C THR A 160 -10.85 -10.41 12.23
N SER A 161 -11.15 -10.98 13.39
CA SER A 161 -12.38 -11.75 13.52
C SER A 161 -13.54 -10.82 13.10
N PRO A 162 -14.57 -11.28 12.37
CA PRO A 162 -15.87 -10.61 12.47
C PRO A 162 -16.18 -10.49 13.96
N PRO A 163 -16.57 -9.32 14.50
CA PRO A 163 -16.94 -9.27 15.90
C PRO A 163 -18.01 -10.33 16.17
N GLU A 164 -17.89 -11.09 17.26
CA GLU A 164 -18.86 -12.12 17.69
C GLU A 164 -20.28 -11.55 17.93
N CYS A 165 -20.45 -10.23 17.85
CA CYS A 165 -21.65 -9.50 18.24
C CYS A 165 -22.31 -8.73 17.10
N TRP A 166 -22.37 -9.27 15.88
CA TRP A 166 -23.38 -8.75 14.94
C TRP A 166 -24.77 -9.16 15.44
N PRO A 167 -25.67 -8.21 15.81
CA PRO A 167 -27.06 -8.57 16.01
C PRO A 167 -27.62 -9.10 14.69
N ASP A 168 -28.42 -10.16 14.74
CA ASP A 168 -29.07 -10.86 13.61
C ASP A 168 -29.92 -9.95 12.69
N GLN A 169 -29.98 -8.65 12.95
CA GLN A 169 -30.86 -7.68 12.31
C GLN A 169 -30.26 -6.96 11.09
N MET A 170 -29.06 -7.31 10.63
CA MET A 170 -28.49 -6.74 9.39
C MET A 170 -28.50 -7.67 8.18
N LEU A 171 -29.17 -8.82 8.26
CA LEU A 171 -29.61 -9.54 7.06
C LEU A 171 -30.95 -8.94 6.61
N VAL A 172 -30.87 -7.85 5.84
CA VAL A 172 -32.01 -7.45 5.02
C VAL A 172 -32.03 -8.38 3.80
N THR A 173 -33.14 -9.10 3.67
CA THR A 173 -33.52 -9.97 2.54
C THR A 173 -33.44 -9.27 1.20
#